data_AF-A0A8T5JUD6-F1
#
_entry.id   AF-A0A8T5JUD6-F1
#
_cell.length_a   1.000
_cell.length_b   1.000
_cell.length_c   1.000
_cell.angle_alpha   90.00
_cell.angle_beta   90.00
_cell.angle_gamma   90.00
#
_symmetry.space_group_name_H-M   'P 1'
#
loop_
_entity.id
_entity.type
_entity.pdbx_description
1 polymer ?
#
loop_
_entity_poly.entity_id
_entity_poly.type
_entity_poly.pdbx_seq_one_letter_code
_entity_poly.pdbx_strand_id
1 'polypeptide(L)'
;MNKLATIINSMDYRDLKSLQRDLYEGNIGNLIKKNIDKTDSISKRICPTCGTTLKKPPYSLEFGREDFKKRAGFCGLDCLSFFVTNLNKEKTIKH
;
A
#
# COMPACT_ATOMS: atom_id res chain seq x y z
N MET A 1 -12.80 12.40 -18.91
CA MET A 1 -12.77 10.92 -18.93
C MET A 1 -11.61 10.44 -18.08
N ASN A 2 -11.79 9.39 -17.28
CA ASN A 2 -10.70 8.81 -16.49
C ASN A 2 -9.82 7.90 -17.38
N LYS A 3 -8.62 7.55 -16.89
CA LYS A 3 -7.63 6.75 -17.66
C LYS A 3 -8.17 5.39 -18.10
N LEU A 4 -9.04 4.77 -17.28
CA LEU A 4 -9.66 3.49 -17.60
C LEU A 4 -10.62 3.60 -18.79
N ALA A 5 -11.43 4.65 -18.85
CA ALA A 5 -12.35 4.89 -19.97
C ALA A 5 -11.59 5.05 -21.30
N THR A 6 -10.45 5.75 -21.29
CA THR A 6 -9.60 5.87 -22.48
C THR A 6 -9.09 4.51 -22.97
N ILE A 7 -8.67 3.64 -22.05
CA ILE A 7 -8.19 2.29 -22.38
C ILE A 7 -9.32 1.45 -22.97
N ILE A 8 -10.50 1.43 -22.34
CA ILE A 8 -11.66 0.67 -22.81
C ILE A 8 -12.08 1.13 -24.21
N ASN A 9 -12.09 2.43 -24.46
CA ASN A 9 -12.45 2.99 -25.77
C ASN A 9 -11.45 2.64 -26.88
N SER A 10 -10.23 2.21 -26.54
CA SER A 10 -9.21 1.80 -27.50
C SER A 10 -9.17 0.29 -27.76
N MET A 11 -9.99 -0.50 -27.06
CA MET A 11 -10.03 -1.96 -27.19
C MET A 11 -10.88 -2.41 -28.39
N ASP A 12 -10.50 -3.52 -28.99
CA ASP A 12 -11.31 -4.16 -30.02
C ASP A 12 -12.50 -4.92 -29.42
N TYR A 13 -13.42 -5.38 -30.28
CA TYR A 13 -14.63 -6.09 -29.84
C TYR A 13 -14.32 -7.36 -29.03
N ARG A 14 -13.26 -8.09 -29.38
CA ARG A 14 -12.91 -9.36 -28.74
C ARG A 14 -12.40 -9.11 -27.33
N ASP A 15 -11.54 -8.11 -27.17
CA ASP A 15 -11.01 -7.69 -25.88
C ASP A 15 -12.11 -7.14 -24.98
N LEU A 16 -13.02 -6.33 -25.53
CA LEU A 16 -14.20 -5.84 -24.81
C LEU A 16 -15.09 -6.99 -24.32
N LYS A 17 -15.28 -8.04 -25.13
CA LYS A 17 -16.05 -9.23 -24.73
C LYS A 17 -15.37 -10.04 -23.64
N SER A 18 -14.06 -10.21 -23.71
CA SER A 18 -13.31 -10.89 -22.65
C SER A 18 -13.37 -10.08 -21.34
N LEU A 19 -13.13 -8.76 -21.42
CA LEU A 19 -13.18 -7.86 -20.27
C LEU A 19 -14.56 -7.86 -19.61
N GLN A 20 -15.64 -7.85 -20.40
CA GLN A 20 -17.02 -7.96 -19.90
C GLN A 20 -17.20 -9.25 -19.09
N ARG A 21 -16.74 -10.39 -19.60
CA ARG A 21 -16.83 -11.68 -18.89
C ARG A 21 -16.03 -11.65 -17.59
N ASP A 22 -14.78 -11.20 -17.63
CA ASP A 22 -13.91 -11.14 -16.45
C ASP A 22 -14.43 -10.17 -15.37
N LEU A 23 -15.15 -9.12 -15.77
CA LEU A 23 -15.85 -8.23 -14.84
C LEU A 23 -17.01 -8.95 -14.15
N TYR A 24 -17.86 -9.67 -14.90
CA TYR A 24 -19.00 -10.41 -14.34
C TYR A 24 -18.57 -11.57 -13.42
N GLU A 25 -17.49 -12.26 -13.78
CA GLU A 25 -16.92 -13.33 -12.96
C GLU A 25 -16.17 -12.80 -11.71
N GLY A 26 -15.98 -11.48 -11.59
CA GLY A 26 -15.26 -10.87 -10.48
C GLY A 26 -13.73 -11.00 -10.56
N ASN A 27 -13.20 -11.56 -11.64
CA ASN A 27 -11.76 -11.74 -11.87
C ASN A 27 -11.02 -10.39 -11.83
N ILE A 28 -11.60 -9.35 -12.43
CA ILE A 28 -11.02 -7.99 -12.41
C ILE A 28 -10.98 -7.41 -10.99
N GLY A 29 -12.04 -7.58 -10.21
CA GLY A 29 -12.08 -7.12 -8.82
C GLY A 29 -11.00 -7.80 -7.97
N ASN A 30 -10.86 -9.12 -8.11
CA ASN A 30 -9.82 -9.90 -7.45
C ASN A 30 -8.40 -9.48 -7.88
N LEU A 31 -8.21 -9.21 -9.17
CA LEU A 31 -6.92 -8.75 -9.70
C LEU A 31 -6.54 -7.37 -9.14
N ILE A 32 -7.49 -6.43 -9.09
CA ILE A 32 -7.29 -5.10 -8.51
C ILE A 32 -6.91 -5.24 -7.03
N LYS A 33 -7.69 -6.00 -6.25
CA LYS A 33 -7.42 -6.24 -4.82
C LYS A 33 -6.02 -6.81 -4.61
N LYS A 34 -5.65 -7.85 -5.36
CA LYS A 34 -4.32 -8.46 -5.30
C LYS A 34 -3.19 -7.47 -5.60
N ASN A 35 -3.38 -6.55 -6.55
CA ASN A 35 -2.37 -5.56 -6.90
C ASN A 35 -2.27 -4.43 -5.86
N ILE A 36 -3.39 -4.04 -5.25
CA ILE A 36 -3.40 -3.12 -4.09
C ILE A 36 -2.63 -3.78 -2.94
N ASP A 37 -2.99 -5.02 -2.57
CA ASP A 37 -2.34 -5.78 -1.50
C ASP A 37 -0.84 -5.96 -1.75
N LYS A 38 -0.43 -6.21 -3.00
CA LYS A 38 0.99 -6.27 -3.39
C LYS A 38 1.68 -4.94 -3.17
N THR A 39 1.09 -3.83 -3.59
CA THR A 39 1.67 -2.49 -3.46
C THR A 39 1.81 -2.11 -1.98
N ASP A 40 0.79 -2.40 -1.18
CA ASP A 40 0.83 -2.28 0.28
C ASP A 40 1.87 -3.20 0.94
N SER A 41 2.07 -4.40 0.39
CA SER A 41 3.11 -5.31 0.88
C SER A 41 4.51 -4.81 0.54
N ILE A 42 4.69 -4.08 -0.56
CA ILE A 42 5.98 -3.52 -1.01
C ILE A 42 6.35 -2.30 -0.16
N SER A 43 5.40 -1.40 0.14
CA SER A 43 5.63 -0.27 1.06
C SER A 43 5.96 -0.70 2.49
N LYS A 44 5.55 -1.92 2.89
CA LYS A 44 5.89 -2.54 4.18
C LYS A 44 7.28 -3.19 4.24
N ARG A 45 8.03 -3.20 3.14
CA ARG A 45 9.35 -3.86 3.05
C ARG A 45 10.53 -2.92 3.13
N ILE A 46 10.35 -1.67 3.55
CA ILE A 46 11.48 -0.76 3.75
C ILE A 46 11.38 -0.24 5.17
N CYS A 47 12.50 -0.29 5.91
CA CYS A 47 12.57 0.35 7.21
C CYS A 47 12.49 1.87 7.02
N PRO A 48 11.49 2.57 7.61
CA PRO A 48 11.35 4.02 7.44
C PRO A 48 12.46 4.80 8.15
N THR A 49 13.19 4.16 9.07
CA THR A 49 14.27 4.78 9.82
C THR A 49 15.59 4.76 9.05
N CYS A 50 15.98 3.62 8.49
CA CYS A 50 17.31 3.41 7.91
C CYS A 50 17.31 3.03 6.42
N GLY A 51 16.13 2.86 5.80
CA GLY A 51 16.01 2.50 4.38
C GLY A 51 16.29 1.03 4.04
N THR A 52 16.65 0.20 5.02
CA THR A 52 16.93 -1.23 4.79
C THR A 52 15.72 -1.96 4.24
N THR A 53 15.92 -2.74 3.18
CA THR A 53 14.87 -3.62 2.63
C THR A 53 14.62 -4.81 3.56
N LEU A 54 13.37 -4.98 3.99
CA LEU A 54 12.88 -6.01 4.89
C LEU A 54 12.21 -7.12 4.08
N LYS A 55 12.69 -8.36 4.16
CA LYS A 55 11.94 -9.52 3.64
C LYS A 55 10.68 -9.79 4.46
N LYS A 56 10.81 -9.68 5.79
CA LYS A 56 9.73 -9.67 6.78
C LYS A 56 10.18 -8.76 7.93
N PRO A 57 9.40 -7.73 8.31
CA PRO A 57 9.80 -6.84 9.39
C PRO A 57 9.76 -7.61 10.73
N PRO A 58 10.86 -7.72 11.49
CA PRO A 58 10.85 -8.31 12.83
C PRO A 58 10.03 -7.49 13.82
N TYR A 59 9.90 -6.17 13.59
CA TYR A 59 9.08 -5.27 14.39
C TYR A 59 8.14 -4.47 13.49
N SER A 60 6.89 -4.28 13.92
CA SER A 60 5.91 -3.47 13.19
C SER A 60 5.13 -2.57 14.13
N LEU A 61 4.84 -1.34 13.67
CA LEU A 61 4.02 -0.37 14.39
C LEU A 61 2.80 -0.01 13.53
N GLU A 62 1.60 -0.10 14.11
CA GLU A 62 0.37 0.44 13.52
C GLU A 62 -0.03 1.72 14.25
N PHE A 63 -0.35 2.77 13.49
CA PHE A 63 -0.67 4.09 14.05
C PHE A 63 -1.59 4.88 13.10
N GLY A 64 -2.38 5.79 13.67
CA GLY A 64 -3.39 6.58 12.94
C GLY A 64 -4.80 6.37 13.48
N ARG A 65 -5.77 7.10 12.92
CA ARG A 65 -7.20 6.95 13.25
C ARG A 65 -7.74 5.65 12.66
N GLU A 66 -8.88 5.15 13.14
CA GLU A 66 -9.45 3.87 12.66
C GLU A 66 -9.63 3.83 11.14
N ASP A 67 -10.08 4.93 10.55
CA ASP A 67 -10.30 5.06 9.10
C ASP A 67 -9.00 5.29 8.31
N PHE A 68 -7.87 5.53 8.99
CA PHE A 68 -6.59 5.87 8.36
C PHE A 68 -5.40 5.26 9.11
N LYS A 69 -5.45 3.94 9.32
CA LYS A 69 -4.34 3.19 9.92
C LYS A 69 -3.18 3.07 8.94
N LYS A 70 -2.00 3.48 9.38
CA LYS A 70 -0.73 3.24 8.70
C LYS A 70 0.03 2.14 9.44
N ARG A 71 0.78 1.32 8.71
CA ARG A 71 1.68 0.31 9.27
C ARG A 71 3.10 0.57 8.80
N ALA A 72 4.05 0.63 9.72
CA ALA A 72 5.48 0.72 9.47
C ALA A 72 6.20 -0.55 9.94
N GLY A 73 7.21 -1.01 9.19
CA GLY A 73 8.06 -2.15 9.55
C GLY A 73 9.49 -1.70 9.83
N PHE A 74 10.17 -2.31 10.81
CA PHE A 74 11.51 -1.92 11.24
C PHE A 74 12.46 -3.12 11.21
N CYS A 75 13.73 -2.91 10.84
CA CYS A 75 14.75 -3.96 10.83
C CYS A 75 15.19 -4.38 12.24
N GLY A 76 15.04 -3.50 13.23
CA GLY A 76 15.52 -3.70 14.59
C GLY A 76 14.79 -2.81 15.60
N LEU A 77 14.99 -3.13 16.88
CA LEU A 77 14.40 -2.41 18.00
C LEU A 77 14.90 -0.96 18.07
N ASP A 78 16.18 -0.75 17.78
CA ASP A 78 16.84 0.55 17.65
C ASP A 78 16.13 1.48 16.64
N CYS A 79 15.82 0.96 15.45
CA CYS A 79 15.13 1.70 14.40
C CYS A 79 13.69 2.03 14.79
N LEU A 80 13.00 1.11 15.48
CA LEU A 80 11.67 1.37 16.04
C LEU A 80 11.71 2.44 17.13
N SER A 81 12.62 2.31 18.09
CA SER A 81 12.78 3.25 19.21
C SER A 81 13.08 4.65 18.71
N PHE A 82 14.03 4.79 17.78
CA PHE A 82 14.35 6.08 17.15
C PHE A 82 13.13 6.70 16.46
N PHE A 83 12.38 5.90 15.71
CA PHE A 83 11.16 6.35 15.03
C PHE A 83 10.10 6.86 16.00
N VAL A 84 9.82 6.11 17.08
CA VAL A 84 8.85 6.51 18.11
C VAL A 84 9.30 7.77 18.85
N THR A 85 10.60 7.88 19.18
CA THR A 85 11.16 9.08 19.80
C THR A 85 10.98 10.31 18.91
N ASN A 86 11.18 10.17 17.60
CA ASN A 86 11.01 11.29 16.67
C ASN A 86 9.55 11.67 16.45
N LEU A 87 8.62 10.70 16.41
CA LEU A 87 7.18 10.98 16.40
C LEU A 87 6.73 11.82 17.61
N ASN A 88 7.33 11.59 18.79
CA ASN A 88 7.03 12.38 19.98
C ASN A 88 7.60 13.81 19.93
N LYS A 89 8.73 14.00 19.23
CA LYS A 89 9.32 15.32 19.00
C LYS A 89 8.51 16.16 18.00
N GLU A 90 7.88 15.54 17.00
CA GLU A 90 7.01 16.25 16.07
C GLU A 90 5.69 16.70 16.71
N LYS A 91 5.19 15.98 17.72
CA LYS A 91 4.01 16.42 18.51
C LYS A 91 4.27 17.64 19.40
N THR A 92 5.54 18.05 19.58
CA THR A 92 5.92 19.18 20.45
C THR A 92 6.14 20.50 19.69
N ILE A 93 5.85 20.55 18.39
CA ILE A 93 5.75 21.83 17.67
C ILE A 93 4.40 22.48 18.02
N LYS A 94 4.53 23.40 18.99
CA LYS A 94 3.53 24.28 19.60
C LYS A 94 2.45 24.77 18.62
N HIS A 95 1.19 24.56 19.01
CA HIS A 95 0.12 25.52 18.70
C HIS A 95 0.28 26.76 19.59
#